data_AF-A0A3D1MA97-F1
#
_entry.id   AF-A0A3D1MA97-F1
#
_cell.length_a   1.000
_cell.length_b   1.000
_cell.length_c   1.000
_cell.angle_alpha   90.00
_cell.angle_beta   90.00
_cell.angle_gamma   90.00
#
_symmetry.space_group_name_H-M   'P 1'
#
loop_
_entity.id
_entity.type
_entity.pdbx_description
1 polymer ?
#
loop_
_entity_poly.entity_id
_entity_poly.type
_entity_poly.pdbx_seq_one_letter_code
_entity_poly.pdbx_strand_id
1 'polypeptide(L)'
;MTTRLLLICTLCHTLYGQELSNSTNLDQFFTWSQEPSGYDFPVALYVPDNGGVVPEGGYPVCILLHGGDGNGDQMVNQFSNVLSCHILVAPTGYQNSWNICQENSDAPDTEFIGLLIDTLQTFANVNPDKIRILGSSNGAALANRLFIENDNVGVDRIVALVSQLNTSQFHDTSFYKPSGSTDAALPNCGYNTMANPSTSRAYLSICNDNDPSIPYNGGVSVGVEFIPAEEAAYLIAQYKGYSGSMISGMMGNPIGMPLIFEYAYPEQEVYHIRGNAFHGANESQLDYVKTFLEDCTFPLSSEDLVNPEAIQLIANAQTSSFRLTNLPEQAEVYVVNTLGQSCTIHKNQYSSFTIEEPAGIYYVQVLVNNDLLKILPYYNKE
;
A
#
# COMPACT_ATOMS: atom_id res chain seq x y z
N MET A 1 -14.37 60.65 -37.06
CA MET A 1 -14.75 59.28 -36.68
C MET A 1 -13.48 58.55 -36.26
N THR A 2 -13.28 58.38 -34.97
CA THR A 2 -12.06 57.82 -34.36
C THR A 2 -12.34 56.35 -34.04
N THR A 3 -11.77 55.44 -34.82
CA THR A 3 -11.90 54.00 -34.63
C THR A 3 -11.00 53.58 -33.46
N ARG A 4 -11.58 53.19 -32.33
CA ARG A 4 -10.84 52.56 -31.22
C ARG A 4 -10.69 51.07 -31.52
N LEU A 5 -9.44 50.64 -31.66
CA LEU A 5 -9.06 49.23 -31.75
C LEU A 5 -9.19 48.63 -30.33
N LEU A 6 -10.12 47.68 -30.17
CA LEU A 6 -10.28 46.93 -28.92
C LEU A 6 -9.29 45.76 -28.95
N LEU A 7 -8.21 45.87 -28.17
CA LEU A 7 -7.26 44.77 -27.97
C LEU A 7 -7.87 43.82 -26.92
N ILE A 8 -8.43 42.69 -27.37
CA ILE A 8 -8.88 41.63 -26.47
C ILE A 8 -7.65 40.79 -26.13
N CYS A 9 -7.09 41.05 -24.95
CA CYS A 9 -6.03 40.22 -24.36
C CYS A 9 -6.71 39.02 -23.68
N THR A 10 -6.81 37.90 -24.37
CA THR A 10 -7.19 36.61 -23.76
C THR A 10 -6.01 36.12 -22.91
N LEU A 11 -6.04 36.41 -21.60
CA LEU A 11 -5.23 35.68 -20.63
C LEU A 11 -5.75 34.25 -20.54
N CYS A 12 -5.08 33.32 -21.22
CA CYS A 12 -5.19 31.89 -20.96
C CYS A 12 -4.63 31.65 -19.55
N HIS A 13 -5.51 31.59 -18.54
CA HIS A 13 -5.12 31.10 -17.23
C HIS A 13 -5.07 29.58 -17.36
N THR A 14 -3.86 29.03 -17.40
CA THR A 14 -3.65 27.62 -17.05
C THR A 14 -4.17 27.43 -15.63
N LEU A 15 -5.33 26.79 -15.48
CA LEU A 15 -5.78 26.27 -14.20
C LEU A 15 -4.81 25.15 -13.81
N TYR A 16 -3.76 25.50 -13.08
CA TYR A 16 -2.99 24.51 -12.35
C TYR A 16 -3.90 24.01 -11.22
N GLY A 17 -4.18 22.70 -11.21
CA GLY A 17 -4.88 22.10 -10.08
C GLY A 17 -4.08 22.35 -8.79
N GLN A 18 -4.78 22.47 -7.67
CA GLN A 18 -4.14 22.73 -6.39
C GLN A 18 -3.19 21.57 -6.05
N GLU A 19 -1.96 21.88 -5.65
CA GLU A 19 -1.03 20.88 -5.12
C GLU A 19 -1.29 20.66 -3.63
N LEU A 20 -1.27 19.39 -3.22
CA LEU A 20 -1.28 18.99 -1.82
C LEU A 20 0.07 19.32 -1.19
N SER A 21 0.06 20.01 -0.07
CA SER A 21 1.27 20.42 0.66
C SER A 21 1.08 20.24 2.17
N ASN A 22 2.17 20.20 2.93
CA ASN A 22 2.16 20.04 4.40
C ASN A 22 1.30 21.07 5.18
N SER A 23 0.89 22.18 4.56
CA SER A 23 0.00 23.18 5.17
C SER A 23 -1.47 23.04 4.77
N THR A 24 -1.81 22.04 3.95
CA THR A 24 -3.18 21.79 3.50
C THR A 24 -4.00 21.23 4.66
N ASN A 25 -5.15 21.85 4.95
CA ASN A 25 -6.10 21.31 5.91
C ASN A 25 -7.03 20.32 5.18
N LEU A 26 -7.07 19.08 5.65
CA LEU A 26 -7.92 18.00 5.15
C LEU A 26 -8.96 17.54 6.18
N ASP A 27 -9.15 18.31 7.26
CA ASP A 27 -10.13 18.01 8.30
C ASP A 27 -11.53 17.97 7.70
N GLN A 28 -12.36 17.04 8.17
CA GLN A 28 -13.73 16.87 7.66
C GLN A 28 -14.74 16.81 8.80
N PHE A 29 -15.82 17.56 8.64
CA PHE A 29 -16.92 17.61 9.59
C PHE A 29 -17.97 16.54 9.29
N PHE A 30 -18.31 15.72 10.28
CA PHE A 30 -19.38 14.72 10.20
C PHE A 30 -20.30 14.79 11.42
N THR A 31 -21.53 14.31 11.27
CA THR A 31 -22.51 14.15 12.35
C THR A 31 -23.10 12.74 12.31
N TRP A 32 -23.31 12.12 13.47
CA TRP A 32 -23.97 10.81 13.57
C TRP A 32 -24.76 10.71 14.88
N SER A 33 -25.35 9.53 15.15
CA SER A 33 -26.22 9.33 16.32
C SER A 33 -25.53 9.55 17.66
N GLN A 34 -24.27 9.12 17.80
CA GLN A 34 -23.48 9.25 19.01
C GLN A 34 -22.89 10.67 19.17
N GLU A 35 -22.60 11.40 18.08
CA GLU A 35 -22.17 12.81 18.10
C GLU A 35 -23.07 13.69 17.21
N PRO A 36 -24.29 14.05 17.68
CA PRO A 36 -25.26 14.79 16.88
C PRO A 36 -24.89 16.27 16.68
N SER A 37 -23.97 16.80 17.50
CA SER A 37 -23.41 18.16 17.32
C SER A 37 -22.28 18.18 16.28
N GLY A 38 -21.80 17.01 15.89
CA GLY A 38 -20.76 16.78 14.91
C GLY A 38 -19.33 16.87 15.46
N TYR A 39 -18.40 16.39 14.63
CA TYR A 39 -16.99 16.27 14.92
C TYR A 39 -16.18 16.58 13.66
N ASP A 40 -15.14 17.40 13.80
CA ASP A 40 -14.12 17.60 12.79
C ASP A 40 -13.01 16.56 12.98
N PHE A 41 -12.87 15.63 12.03
CA PHE A 41 -11.80 14.64 12.03
C PHE A 41 -10.46 15.31 11.70
N PRO A 42 -9.50 15.37 12.63
CA PRO A 42 -8.20 15.96 12.35
C PRO A 42 -7.39 15.07 11.42
N VAL A 43 -6.74 15.65 10.41
CA VAL A 43 -5.89 14.90 9.47
C VAL A 43 -4.46 15.41 9.50
N ALA A 44 -3.56 14.59 10.05
CA ALA A 44 -2.13 14.84 9.96
C ALA A 44 -1.61 14.52 8.55
N LEU A 45 -0.67 15.32 8.06
CA LEU A 45 -0.19 15.24 6.68
C LEU A 45 1.34 15.31 6.64
N TYR A 46 1.94 14.46 5.82
CA TYR A 46 3.34 14.55 5.42
C TYR A 46 3.47 14.41 3.91
N VAL A 47 3.90 15.48 3.26
CA VAL A 47 4.28 15.52 1.85
C VAL A 47 5.80 15.50 1.77
N PRO A 48 6.42 14.46 1.17
CA PRO A 48 7.87 14.36 1.07
C PRO A 48 8.42 15.41 0.09
N ASP A 49 9.48 16.09 0.50
CA ASP A 49 10.10 17.17 -0.29
C ASP A 49 10.72 16.62 -1.58
N ASN A 50 11.34 15.43 -1.55
CA ASN A 50 11.97 14.75 -2.71
C ASN A 50 12.76 15.68 -3.66
N GLY A 51 13.43 16.69 -3.11
CA GLY A 51 14.17 17.70 -3.88
C GLY A 51 13.29 18.57 -4.79
N GLY A 52 11.99 18.69 -4.50
CA GLY A 52 10.99 19.38 -5.31
C GLY A 52 10.48 18.56 -6.50
N VAL A 53 10.82 17.27 -6.59
CA VAL A 53 10.46 16.41 -7.73
C VAL A 53 9.27 15.52 -7.39
N VAL A 54 8.20 15.67 -8.16
CA VAL A 54 7.01 14.82 -8.10
C VAL A 54 7.25 13.53 -8.92
N PRO A 55 6.88 12.34 -8.41
CA PRO A 55 6.93 11.10 -9.18
C PRO A 55 6.12 11.18 -10.49
N GLU A 56 6.50 10.37 -11.48
CA GLU A 56 5.74 10.21 -12.71
C GLU A 56 4.31 9.75 -12.40
N GLY A 57 3.33 10.49 -12.92
CA GLY A 57 1.91 10.26 -12.63
C GLY A 57 1.42 10.76 -11.27
N GLY A 58 2.25 11.44 -10.48
CA GLY A 58 1.91 11.97 -9.15
C GLY A 58 2.38 11.08 -8.00
N TYR A 59 2.33 11.62 -6.77
CA TYR A 59 2.64 10.86 -5.57
C TYR A 59 1.58 9.79 -5.30
N PRO A 60 1.97 8.53 -5.03
CA PRO A 60 1.07 7.62 -4.34
C PRO A 60 0.76 8.17 -2.95
N VAL A 61 -0.45 7.91 -2.46
CA VAL A 61 -0.87 8.33 -1.13
C VAL A 61 -0.99 7.10 -0.24
N CYS A 62 -0.46 7.16 0.99
CA CYS A 62 -0.74 6.16 2.01
C CYS A 62 -1.57 6.78 3.13
N ILE A 63 -2.82 6.33 3.24
CA ILE A 63 -3.70 6.65 4.36
C ILE A 63 -3.32 5.75 5.54
N LEU A 64 -2.91 6.35 6.65
CA LEU A 64 -2.41 5.67 7.84
C LEU A 64 -3.46 5.67 8.95
N LEU A 65 -3.97 4.49 9.30
CA LEU A 65 -5.00 4.30 10.32
C LEU A 65 -4.37 3.81 11.63
N HIS A 66 -4.45 4.63 12.67
CA HIS A 66 -3.84 4.35 13.97
C HIS A 66 -4.55 3.21 14.72
N GLY A 67 -3.84 2.58 15.67
CA GLY A 67 -4.44 1.64 16.63
C GLY A 67 -5.26 2.37 17.70
N GLY A 68 -5.96 1.63 18.56
CA GLY A 68 -6.74 2.22 19.65
C GLY A 68 -5.88 3.11 20.54
N ASP A 69 -6.45 4.22 21.02
CA ASP A 69 -5.79 5.28 21.80
C ASP A 69 -4.67 6.03 21.06
N GLY A 70 -4.39 5.70 19.80
CA GLY A 70 -3.42 6.37 18.94
C GLY A 70 -3.97 7.60 18.22
N ASN A 71 -3.15 8.24 17.40
CA ASN A 71 -3.56 9.36 16.55
C ASN A 71 -2.75 9.46 15.25
N GLY A 72 -3.19 10.36 14.36
CA GLY A 72 -2.59 10.58 13.05
C GLY A 72 -1.13 11.02 13.09
N ASP A 73 -0.78 11.96 13.98
CA ASP A 73 0.60 12.45 14.11
C ASP A 73 1.58 11.33 14.49
N GLN A 74 1.17 10.43 15.39
CA GLN A 74 1.98 9.26 15.74
C GLN A 74 2.21 8.35 14.54
N MET A 75 1.19 8.12 13.71
CA MET A 75 1.32 7.31 12.50
C MET A 75 2.24 7.96 11.47
N VAL A 76 2.14 9.27 11.24
CA VAL A 76 3.09 10.00 10.37
C VAL A 76 4.52 9.81 10.87
N ASN A 77 4.77 10.05 12.16
CA ASN A 77 6.10 9.90 12.74
C ASN A 77 6.64 8.47 12.64
N GLN A 78 5.77 7.46 12.73
CA GLN A 78 6.16 6.06 12.62
C GLN A 78 6.54 5.68 11.19
N PHE A 79 5.79 6.16 10.19
CA PHE A 79 5.92 5.69 8.81
C PHE A 79 6.68 6.63 7.87
N SER A 80 7.01 7.88 8.26
CA SER A 80 7.76 8.80 7.40
C SER A 80 9.16 8.31 7.03
N ASN A 81 9.79 7.49 7.89
CA ASN A 81 11.08 6.86 7.60
C ASN A 81 10.96 5.49 6.91
N VAL A 82 9.75 4.93 6.84
CA VAL A 82 9.46 3.65 6.17
C VAL A 82 9.04 3.91 4.72
N LEU A 83 8.17 4.89 4.51
CA LEU A 83 7.60 5.26 3.21
C LEU A 83 8.15 6.62 2.79
N SER A 84 9.19 6.58 1.97
CA SER A 84 9.96 7.77 1.58
C SER A 84 9.37 8.52 0.39
N CYS A 85 8.52 7.86 -0.40
CA CYS A 85 8.04 8.39 -1.68
C CYS A 85 6.51 8.60 -1.74
N HIS A 86 5.81 8.42 -0.62
CA HIS A 86 4.36 8.62 -0.51
C HIS A 86 4.04 9.94 0.18
N ILE A 87 2.91 10.53 -0.22
CA ILE A 87 2.21 11.45 0.69
C ILE A 87 1.55 10.60 1.78
N LEU A 88 1.84 10.89 3.05
CA LEU A 88 1.22 10.23 4.19
C LEU A 88 0.07 11.07 4.71
N VAL A 89 -1.12 10.47 4.75
CA VAL A 89 -2.34 11.11 5.23
C VAL A 89 -2.85 10.31 6.41
N ALA A 90 -2.81 10.87 7.62
CA ALA A 90 -3.10 10.13 8.83
C ALA A 90 -4.25 10.80 9.59
N PRO A 91 -5.51 10.39 9.35
CA PRO A 91 -6.62 10.88 10.13
C PRO A 91 -6.57 10.37 11.58
N THR A 92 -7.13 11.15 12.50
CA THR A 92 -7.38 10.75 13.89
C THR A 92 -8.86 10.41 14.06
N GLY A 93 -9.15 9.15 14.36
CA GLY A 93 -10.51 8.66 14.60
C GLY A 93 -11.14 9.31 15.84
N TYR A 94 -12.47 9.41 15.83
CA TYR A 94 -13.22 9.93 16.96
C TYR A 94 -12.91 9.12 18.23
N GLN A 95 -12.65 9.81 19.34
CA GLN A 95 -12.19 9.20 20.60
C GLN A 95 -10.97 8.28 20.44
N ASN A 96 -10.09 8.59 19.48
CA ASN A 96 -8.88 7.80 19.20
C ASN A 96 -9.19 6.32 18.90
N SER A 97 -10.33 6.08 18.23
CA SER A 97 -10.82 4.74 17.92
C SER A 97 -11.57 4.71 16.59
N TRP A 98 -11.55 3.55 15.95
CA TRP A 98 -12.29 3.22 14.74
C TRP A 98 -13.40 2.23 15.07
N ASN A 99 -14.56 2.45 14.47
CA ASN A 99 -15.76 1.68 14.67
C ASN A 99 -15.68 0.33 13.94
N ILE A 100 -15.64 -0.79 14.68
CA ILE A 100 -15.62 -2.14 14.10
C ILE A 100 -16.77 -2.98 14.63
N CYS A 101 -16.96 -3.04 15.95
CA CYS A 101 -18.04 -3.76 16.61
C CYS A 101 -18.28 -3.22 18.03
N GLN A 102 -17.28 -3.29 18.90
CA GLN A 102 -17.39 -2.99 20.33
C GLN A 102 -16.30 -2.00 20.75
N GLU A 103 -16.25 -0.87 20.06
CA GLU A 103 -15.38 0.24 20.37
C GLU A 103 -16.15 1.39 21.03
N ASN A 104 -15.41 2.40 21.51
CA ASN A 104 -16.03 3.62 22.04
C ASN A 104 -16.60 4.50 20.92
N SER A 105 -16.12 4.34 19.69
CA SER A 105 -16.53 5.12 18.53
C SER A 105 -17.58 4.37 17.71
N ASP A 106 -18.73 5.00 17.48
CA ASP A 106 -19.76 4.57 16.52
C ASP A 106 -19.69 5.41 15.22
N ALA A 107 -18.55 6.08 14.98
CA ALA A 107 -18.42 7.03 13.90
C ALA A 107 -18.53 6.36 12.51
N PRO A 108 -18.95 7.12 11.47
CA PRO A 108 -19.08 6.61 10.11
C PRO A 108 -17.72 6.55 9.39
N ASP A 109 -16.76 5.80 9.96
CA ASP A 109 -15.35 5.87 9.56
C ASP A 109 -15.11 5.46 8.09
N THR A 110 -15.83 4.45 7.58
CA THR A 110 -15.68 4.01 6.19
C THR A 110 -16.19 5.07 5.20
N GLU A 111 -17.22 5.84 5.58
CA GLU A 111 -17.72 6.97 4.79
C GLU A 111 -16.74 8.14 4.81
N PHE A 112 -16.22 8.49 6.00
CA PHE A 112 -15.20 9.52 6.16
C PHE A 112 -13.94 9.23 5.34
N ILE A 113 -13.39 8.02 5.44
CA ILE A 113 -12.21 7.64 4.64
C ILE A 113 -12.53 7.65 3.15
N GLY A 114 -13.74 7.24 2.74
CA GLY A 114 -14.18 7.36 1.35
C GLY A 114 -14.14 8.81 0.83
N LEU A 115 -14.70 9.76 1.59
CA LEU A 115 -14.70 11.18 1.22
C LEU A 115 -13.29 11.79 1.24
N LEU A 116 -12.43 11.35 2.16
CA LEU A 116 -11.02 11.73 2.19
C LEU A 116 -10.29 11.26 0.93
N ILE A 117 -10.51 10.02 0.47
CA ILE A 117 -9.94 9.51 -0.78
C ILE A 117 -10.39 10.37 -1.97
N ASP A 118 -11.69 10.64 -2.08
CA ASP A 118 -12.24 11.45 -3.18
C ASP A 118 -11.64 12.87 -3.19
N THR A 119 -11.43 13.46 -2.01
CA THR A 119 -10.77 14.76 -1.86
C THR A 119 -9.31 14.71 -2.31
N LEU A 120 -8.56 13.70 -1.86
CA LEU A 120 -7.14 13.51 -2.20
C LEU A 120 -6.91 13.35 -3.71
N GLN A 121 -7.79 12.63 -4.39
CA GLN A 121 -7.72 12.41 -5.84
C GLN A 121 -7.92 13.69 -6.67
N THR A 122 -8.30 14.82 -6.05
CA THR A 122 -8.48 16.11 -6.74
C THR A 122 -7.20 16.94 -6.84
N PHE A 123 -6.16 16.62 -6.05
CA PHE A 123 -4.90 17.38 -6.05
C PHE A 123 -4.01 17.02 -7.22
N ALA A 124 -3.38 18.03 -7.84
CA ALA A 124 -2.62 17.86 -9.09
C ALA A 124 -1.34 17.02 -8.95
N ASN A 125 -0.78 16.96 -7.74
CA ASN A 125 0.43 16.19 -7.43
C ASN A 125 0.12 14.82 -6.82
N VAL A 126 -1.15 14.43 -6.69
CA VAL A 126 -1.55 13.08 -6.24
C VAL A 126 -1.77 12.19 -7.46
N ASN A 127 -1.29 10.95 -7.38
CA ASN A 127 -1.67 9.91 -8.34
C ASN A 127 -3.04 9.34 -7.93
N PRO A 128 -4.11 9.58 -8.71
CA PRO A 128 -5.45 9.17 -8.31
C PRO A 128 -5.64 7.65 -8.32
N ASP A 129 -4.79 6.90 -9.03
CA ASP A 129 -4.87 5.45 -9.18
C ASP A 129 -3.99 4.69 -8.17
N LYS A 130 -3.30 5.41 -7.26
CA LYS A 130 -2.38 4.83 -6.26
C LYS A 130 -2.67 5.32 -4.85
N ILE A 131 -3.91 5.10 -4.42
CA ILE A 131 -4.34 5.31 -3.04
C ILE A 131 -4.16 4.02 -2.25
N ARG A 132 -3.42 4.10 -1.15
CA ARG A 132 -3.02 2.94 -0.34
C ARG A 132 -3.51 3.14 1.07
N ILE A 133 -3.89 2.05 1.74
CA ILE A 133 -4.37 2.11 3.12
C ILE A 133 -3.50 1.19 3.96
N LEU A 134 -2.95 1.71 5.04
CA LEU A 134 -2.24 0.93 6.05
C LEU A 134 -2.88 1.19 7.40
N GLY A 135 -3.35 0.13 8.05
CA GLY A 135 -3.84 0.20 9.42
C GLY A 135 -3.02 -0.65 10.37
N SER A 136 -3.01 -0.27 11.65
CA SER A 136 -2.42 -1.07 12.74
C SER A 136 -3.43 -1.34 13.84
N SER A 137 -3.51 -2.58 14.36
CA SER A 137 -4.40 -2.96 15.46
C SER A 137 -5.89 -2.65 15.16
N ASN A 138 -6.57 -1.80 15.93
CA ASN A 138 -7.92 -1.31 15.60
C ASN A 138 -7.99 -0.62 14.22
N GLY A 139 -6.95 0.12 13.81
CA GLY A 139 -6.84 0.67 12.46
C GLY A 139 -6.67 -0.39 11.38
N ALA A 140 -6.06 -1.54 11.69
CA ALA A 140 -5.98 -2.68 10.75
C ALA A 140 -7.36 -3.36 10.60
N ALA A 141 -8.16 -3.41 11.66
CA ALA A 141 -9.55 -3.84 11.56
C ALA A 141 -10.36 -2.91 10.64
N LEU A 142 -10.14 -1.59 10.69
CA LEU A 142 -10.76 -0.63 9.76
C LEU A 142 -10.21 -0.81 8.33
N ALA A 143 -8.91 -1.06 8.16
CA ALA A 143 -8.33 -1.38 6.85
C ALA A 143 -8.99 -2.63 6.22
N ASN A 144 -9.27 -3.65 7.04
CA ASN A 144 -10.04 -4.84 6.61
C ASN A 144 -11.49 -4.49 6.23
N ARG A 145 -12.16 -3.61 6.97
CA ARG A 145 -13.47 -3.08 6.56
C ARG A 145 -13.38 -2.35 5.23
N LEU A 146 -12.39 -1.49 5.02
CA LEU A 146 -12.19 -0.74 3.77
C LEU A 146 -11.86 -1.65 2.59
N PHE A 147 -11.14 -2.76 2.80
CA PHE A 147 -10.97 -3.79 1.78
C PHE A 147 -12.32 -4.31 1.29
N ILE A 148 -13.25 -4.55 2.21
CA ILE A 148 -14.58 -5.13 1.94
C ILE A 148 -15.58 -4.08 1.40
N GLU A 149 -15.54 -2.87 1.94
CA GLU A 149 -16.61 -1.88 1.82
C GLU A 149 -16.35 -0.75 0.83
N ASN A 150 -15.07 -0.42 0.55
CA ASN A 150 -14.73 0.71 -0.30
C ASN A 150 -14.74 0.33 -1.79
N ASP A 151 -15.50 1.07 -2.58
CA ASP A 151 -15.68 0.85 -4.02
C ASP A 151 -14.78 1.75 -4.90
N ASN A 152 -13.90 2.57 -4.32
CA ASN A 152 -13.02 3.45 -5.09
C ASN A 152 -11.93 2.63 -5.79
N VAL A 153 -11.87 2.75 -7.12
CA VAL A 153 -10.96 1.98 -7.99
C VAL A 153 -9.50 2.41 -7.87
N GLY A 154 -9.25 3.63 -7.37
CA GLY A 154 -7.91 4.14 -7.12
C GLY A 154 -7.27 3.56 -5.87
N VAL A 155 -8.02 2.84 -5.03
CA VAL A 155 -7.47 2.11 -3.89
C VAL A 155 -6.80 0.82 -4.39
N ASP A 156 -5.48 0.85 -4.57
CA ASP A 156 -4.70 -0.22 -5.21
C ASP A 156 -4.09 -1.21 -4.21
N ARG A 157 -3.78 -0.80 -2.97
CA ARG A 157 -3.16 -1.67 -1.95
C ARG A 157 -3.69 -1.43 -0.55
N ILE A 158 -3.88 -2.52 0.19
CA ILE A 158 -4.28 -2.49 1.61
C ILE A 158 -3.31 -3.30 2.46
N VAL A 159 -2.92 -2.74 3.61
CA VAL A 159 -2.07 -3.37 4.61
C VAL A 159 -2.79 -3.41 5.96
N ALA A 160 -2.97 -4.62 6.50
CA ALA A 160 -3.51 -4.87 7.82
C ALA A 160 -2.39 -5.35 8.76
N LEU A 161 -1.85 -4.44 9.57
CA LEU A 161 -0.80 -4.73 10.54
C LEU A 161 -1.40 -5.12 11.89
N VAL A 162 -1.03 -6.30 12.39
CA VAL A 162 -1.41 -6.85 13.70
C VAL A 162 -2.91 -6.88 13.99
N SER A 163 -3.73 -7.11 12.96
CA SER A 163 -5.15 -7.49 13.09
C SER A 163 -5.66 -8.12 11.79
N GLN A 164 -6.08 -9.37 11.86
CA GLN A 164 -6.66 -10.09 10.72
C GLN A 164 -8.19 -9.96 10.66
N LEU A 165 -8.82 -10.61 9.67
CA LEU A 165 -10.28 -10.68 9.56
C LEU A 165 -10.92 -11.30 10.80
N ASN A 166 -12.10 -10.81 11.15
CA ASN A 166 -12.97 -11.41 12.16
C ASN A 166 -14.18 -12.11 11.52
N THR A 167 -14.88 -12.94 12.29
CA THR A 167 -16.04 -13.71 11.82
C THR A 167 -17.25 -12.83 11.45
N SER A 168 -17.32 -11.60 11.97
CA SER A 168 -18.38 -10.67 11.52
C SER A 168 -18.13 -10.21 10.09
N GLN A 169 -16.87 -9.98 9.71
CA GLN A 169 -16.47 -9.58 8.35
C GLN A 169 -16.55 -10.72 7.33
N PHE A 170 -16.33 -11.97 7.76
CA PHE A 170 -16.47 -13.15 6.91
C PHE A 170 -17.15 -14.29 7.66
N HIS A 171 -18.35 -14.64 7.21
CA HIS A 171 -19.14 -15.78 7.68
C HIS A 171 -19.97 -16.32 6.52
N ASP A 172 -20.58 -17.50 6.68
CA ASP A 172 -21.46 -18.10 5.65
C ASP A 172 -20.83 -18.11 4.24
N THR A 173 -19.50 -18.29 4.15
CA THR A 173 -18.71 -18.32 2.91
C THR A 173 -18.71 -17.02 2.10
N SER A 174 -18.99 -15.87 2.73
CA SER A 174 -19.06 -14.58 2.06
C SER A 174 -18.50 -13.46 2.93
N PHE A 175 -18.11 -12.35 2.29
CA PHE A 175 -17.79 -11.11 3.00
C PHE A 175 -19.07 -10.35 3.33
N TYR A 176 -19.06 -9.69 4.48
CA TYR A 176 -20.18 -8.90 4.96
C TYR A 176 -19.74 -7.51 5.40
N LYS A 177 -20.66 -6.56 5.29
CA LYS A 177 -20.56 -5.21 5.82
C LYS A 177 -21.78 -4.88 6.69
N PRO A 178 -21.65 -3.91 7.61
CA PRO A 178 -22.80 -3.43 8.38
C PRO A 178 -23.85 -2.77 7.48
N SER A 179 -25.14 -2.98 7.78
CA SER A 179 -26.24 -2.20 7.16
C SER A 179 -26.55 -0.88 7.88
N GLY A 180 -25.92 -0.65 9.03
CA GLY A 180 -26.11 0.51 9.88
C GLY A 180 -25.00 0.55 10.94
N SER A 181 -25.30 1.14 12.10
CA SER A 181 -24.39 1.11 13.24
C SER A 181 -24.08 -0.33 13.65
N THR A 182 -22.81 -0.59 13.94
CA THR A 182 -22.37 -1.85 14.53
C THR A 182 -22.79 -1.91 16.00
N ASP A 183 -23.14 -3.10 16.47
CA ASP A 183 -23.61 -3.32 17.84
C ASP A 183 -23.32 -4.76 18.24
N ALA A 184 -22.49 -4.95 19.26
CA ALA A 184 -22.12 -6.26 19.79
C ALA A 184 -23.31 -7.11 20.30
N ALA A 185 -24.47 -6.49 20.58
CA ALA A 185 -25.70 -7.22 20.92
C ALA A 185 -26.41 -7.82 19.70
N LEU A 186 -26.10 -7.36 18.48
CA LEU A 186 -26.63 -7.90 17.24
C LEU A 186 -25.79 -9.10 16.76
N PRO A 187 -26.40 -10.06 16.04
CA PRO A 187 -25.64 -11.10 15.34
C PRO A 187 -24.55 -10.48 14.46
N ASN A 188 -23.34 -11.03 14.54
CA ASN A 188 -22.17 -10.58 13.78
C ASN A 188 -21.96 -9.07 13.89
N CYS A 189 -22.22 -8.47 15.04
CA CYS A 189 -22.09 -7.03 15.27
C CYS A 189 -22.88 -6.13 14.29
N GLY A 190 -23.91 -6.66 13.62
CA GLY A 190 -24.65 -5.93 12.57
C GLY A 190 -24.09 -6.08 11.15
N TYR A 191 -23.04 -6.87 10.93
CA TYR A 191 -22.50 -7.23 9.61
C TYR A 191 -23.44 -8.24 8.94
N ASN A 192 -24.50 -7.71 8.34
CA ASN A 192 -25.62 -8.50 7.82
C ASN A 192 -25.91 -8.24 6.34
N THR A 193 -25.09 -7.41 5.68
CA THR A 193 -25.18 -7.13 4.25
C THR A 193 -24.01 -7.77 3.54
N MET A 194 -24.28 -8.72 2.64
CA MET A 194 -23.23 -9.33 1.81
C MET A 194 -22.52 -8.25 0.99
N ALA A 195 -21.19 -8.33 0.94
CA ALA A 195 -20.32 -7.42 0.23
C ALA A 195 -19.51 -8.17 -0.83
N ASN A 196 -19.13 -7.46 -1.88
CA ASN A 196 -18.28 -7.96 -2.97
C ASN A 196 -17.04 -7.07 -3.07
N PRO A 197 -15.99 -7.34 -2.27
CA PRO A 197 -14.75 -6.56 -2.29
C PRO A 197 -14.19 -6.44 -3.71
N SER A 198 -13.53 -5.32 -4.03
CA SER A 198 -12.81 -5.21 -5.31
C SER A 198 -11.70 -6.27 -5.41
N THR A 199 -11.68 -7.01 -6.51
CA THR A 199 -10.62 -7.99 -6.78
C THR A 199 -9.36 -7.37 -7.36
N SER A 200 -9.33 -6.08 -7.68
CA SER A 200 -8.17 -5.41 -8.30
C SER A 200 -7.10 -4.94 -7.32
N ARG A 201 -7.42 -4.83 -6.02
CA ARG A 201 -6.50 -4.33 -5.01
C ARG A 201 -5.64 -5.43 -4.41
N ALA A 202 -4.35 -5.17 -4.24
CA ALA A 202 -3.43 -6.06 -3.53
C ALA A 202 -3.69 -5.99 -2.02
N TYR A 203 -3.44 -7.09 -1.31
CA TYR A 203 -3.68 -7.20 0.12
C TYR A 203 -2.47 -7.80 0.84
N LEU A 204 -2.04 -7.14 1.91
CA LEU A 204 -1.00 -7.62 2.81
C LEU A 204 -1.56 -7.66 4.23
N SER A 205 -1.45 -8.81 4.90
CA SER A 205 -1.64 -8.90 6.35
C SER A 205 -0.36 -9.29 7.06
N ILE A 206 -0.13 -8.72 8.22
CA ILE A 206 1.01 -9.06 9.08
C ILE A 206 0.48 -9.37 10.47
N CYS A 207 0.74 -10.58 10.99
CA CYS A 207 0.36 -10.96 12.34
C CYS A 207 1.55 -11.63 13.04
N ASN A 208 1.56 -11.63 14.37
CA ASN A 208 2.62 -12.27 15.14
C ASN A 208 2.10 -13.45 15.93
N ASP A 209 2.86 -14.54 15.94
CA ASP A 209 2.51 -15.76 16.68
C ASP A 209 2.56 -15.59 18.21
N ASN A 210 3.28 -14.56 18.68
CA ASN A 210 3.42 -14.19 20.08
C ASN A 210 2.66 -12.90 20.45
N ASP A 211 1.71 -12.45 19.62
CA ASP A 211 0.82 -11.33 19.95
C ASP A 211 -0.10 -11.72 21.13
N PRO A 212 -0.04 -11.01 22.27
CA PRO A 212 -0.88 -11.33 23.42
C PRO A 212 -2.32 -10.79 23.30
N SER A 213 -2.57 -9.90 22.34
CA SER A 213 -3.84 -9.20 22.18
C SER A 213 -4.67 -9.82 21.06
N ILE A 214 -4.06 -10.06 19.90
CA ILE A 214 -4.75 -10.62 18.74
C ILE A 214 -4.28 -12.04 18.50
N PRO A 215 -5.13 -13.06 18.73
CA PRO A 215 -4.70 -14.44 18.66
C PRO A 215 -4.42 -14.83 17.21
N TYR A 216 -3.16 -15.17 16.91
CA TYR A 216 -2.74 -15.59 15.56
C TYR A 216 -3.55 -16.78 15.03
N ASN A 217 -3.88 -17.73 15.91
CA ASN A 217 -4.69 -18.92 15.58
C ASN A 217 -6.20 -18.67 15.65
N GLY A 218 -6.65 -17.41 15.70
CA GLY A 218 -8.05 -17.04 15.81
C GLY A 218 -8.64 -17.21 17.22
N GLY A 219 -9.92 -16.92 17.35
CA GLY A 219 -10.67 -16.96 18.60
C GLY A 219 -11.07 -15.59 19.14
N VAL A 220 -11.80 -15.60 20.25
CA VAL A 220 -12.38 -14.39 20.85
C VAL A 220 -11.32 -13.56 21.56
N SER A 221 -11.18 -12.30 21.15
CA SER A 221 -10.37 -11.30 21.85
C SER A 221 -10.85 -9.89 21.48
N VAL A 222 -10.58 -8.91 22.35
CA VAL A 222 -10.85 -7.47 22.12
C VAL A 222 -12.22 -7.16 21.49
N GLY A 223 -13.27 -7.87 21.92
CA GLY A 223 -14.66 -7.61 21.51
C GLY A 223 -15.10 -8.29 20.20
N VAL A 224 -14.23 -9.04 19.53
CA VAL A 224 -14.57 -9.79 18.30
C VAL A 224 -14.04 -11.22 18.34
N GLU A 225 -14.48 -12.07 17.40
CA GLU A 225 -13.91 -13.39 17.17
C GLU A 225 -13.07 -13.39 15.89
N PHE A 226 -11.76 -13.62 16.03
CA PHE A 226 -10.83 -13.59 14.92
C PHE A 226 -10.82 -14.91 14.14
N ILE A 227 -10.69 -14.81 12.82
CA ILE A 227 -10.31 -15.94 11.97
C ILE A 227 -8.79 -16.18 12.14
N PRO A 228 -8.27 -17.41 12.08
CA PRO A 228 -6.83 -17.65 12.05
C PRO A 228 -6.14 -16.82 10.96
N ALA A 229 -4.99 -16.23 11.26
CA ALA A 229 -4.36 -15.24 10.38
C ALA A 229 -4.00 -15.78 8.97
N GLU A 230 -3.49 -17.02 8.92
CA GLU A 230 -3.19 -17.73 7.67
C GLU A 230 -4.47 -18.01 6.86
N GLU A 231 -5.54 -18.38 7.54
CA GLU A 231 -6.85 -18.64 6.94
C GLU A 231 -7.50 -17.34 6.42
N ALA A 232 -7.44 -16.24 7.18
CA ALA A 232 -7.97 -14.95 6.76
C ALA A 232 -7.37 -14.48 5.42
N ALA A 233 -6.05 -14.61 5.24
CA ALA A 233 -5.41 -14.28 3.97
C ALA A 233 -5.77 -15.27 2.86
N TYR A 234 -5.85 -16.57 3.18
CA TYR A 234 -6.28 -17.58 2.23
C TYR A 234 -7.72 -17.35 1.73
N LEU A 235 -8.65 -16.94 2.59
CA LEU A 235 -10.04 -16.62 2.21
C LEU A 235 -10.09 -15.46 1.21
N ILE A 236 -9.26 -14.43 1.40
CA ILE A 236 -9.13 -13.32 0.43
C ILE A 236 -8.54 -13.83 -0.90
N ALA A 237 -7.51 -14.70 -0.85
CA ALA A 237 -6.95 -15.29 -2.05
C ALA A 237 -7.98 -16.15 -2.81
N GLN A 238 -8.78 -16.97 -2.11
CA GLN A 238 -9.84 -17.78 -2.70
C GLN A 238 -10.89 -16.91 -3.38
N TYR A 239 -11.32 -15.83 -2.71
CA TYR A 239 -12.24 -14.86 -3.29
C TYR A 239 -11.70 -14.23 -4.59
N LYS A 240 -10.38 -13.98 -4.64
CA LYS A 240 -9.67 -13.48 -5.83
C LYS A 240 -9.31 -14.58 -6.84
N GLY A 241 -9.85 -15.79 -6.68
CA GLY A 241 -9.77 -16.87 -7.67
C GLY A 241 -8.72 -17.94 -7.40
N TYR A 242 -8.03 -17.91 -6.24
CA TYR A 242 -7.10 -18.96 -5.88
C TYR A 242 -7.84 -20.29 -5.61
N SER A 243 -7.45 -21.35 -6.31
CA SER A 243 -8.05 -22.69 -6.19
C SER A 243 -7.12 -23.74 -5.58
N GLY A 244 -5.92 -23.34 -5.15
CA GLY A 244 -4.95 -24.23 -4.52
C GLY A 244 -5.23 -24.44 -3.03
N SER A 245 -4.36 -25.22 -2.37
CA SER A 245 -4.45 -25.44 -0.93
C SER A 245 -3.88 -24.25 -0.14
N MET A 246 -4.46 -23.99 1.04
CA MET A 246 -3.91 -23.02 1.99
C MET A 246 -2.43 -23.32 2.32
N ILE A 247 -1.60 -22.28 2.31
CA ILE A 247 -0.22 -22.36 2.82
C ILE A 247 -0.31 -22.14 4.34
N SER A 248 0.22 -23.09 5.14
CA SER A 248 0.07 -23.03 6.60
C SER A 248 1.33 -23.41 7.37
N GLY A 249 1.48 -22.90 8.58
CA GLY A 249 2.54 -23.27 9.52
C GLY A 249 3.95 -23.17 8.94
N MET A 250 4.66 -24.30 8.83
CA MET A 250 6.04 -24.32 8.32
C MET A 250 6.15 -24.32 6.79
N MET A 251 5.02 -24.28 6.07
CA MET A 251 5.01 -24.16 4.61
C MET A 251 5.25 -22.72 4.13
N GLY A 252 5.15 -21.74 5.04
CA GLY A 252 5.55 -20.36 4.73
C GLY A 252 7.03 -20.26 4.39
N ASN A 253 7.38 -19.38 3.47
CA ASN A 253 8.74 -19.14 3.02
C ASN A 253 9.51 -18.32 4.08
N PRO A 254 10.57 -18.87 4.71
CA PRO A 254 11.34 -18.15 5.71
C PRO A 254 12.20 -17.06 5.06
N ILE A 255 12.01 -15.79 5.45
CA ILE A 255 12.75 -14.64 4.93
C ILE A 255 13.14 -13.67 6.05
N GLY A 256 14.00 -12.72 5.73
CA GLY A 256 14.36 -11.60 6.61
C GLY A 256 15.25 -11.98 7.80
N MET A 257 15.71 -10.95 8.50
CA MET A 257 16.40 -11.04 9.78
C MET A 257 16.05 -9.78 10.58
N PRO A 258 15.18 -9.85 11.61
CA PRO A 258 14.60 -11.04 12.24
C PRO A 258 13.79 -11.94 11.30
N LEU A 259 13.78 -13.24 11.59
CA LEU A 259 13.09 -14.23 10.76
C LEU A 259 11.57 -13.98 10.76
N ILE A 260 11.01 -13.93 9.57
CA ILE A 260 9.56 -13.92 9.31
C ILE A 260 9.22 -15.03 8.31
N PHE A 261 7.94 -15.39 8.23
CA PHE A 261 7.45 -16.38 7.27
C PHE A 261 6.43 -15.74 6.34
N GLU A 262 6.64 -15.89 5.04
CA GLU A 262 5.77 -15.39 3.99
C GLU A 262 4.84 -16.48 3.46
N TYR A 263 3.57 -16.15 3.34
CA TYR A 263 2.51 -16.99 2.78
C TYR A 263 1.90 -16.21 1.61
N ALA A 264 2.39 -16.48 0.40
CA ALA A 264 2.10 -15.67 -0.77
C ALA A 264 1.17 -16.38 -1.77
N TYR A 265 0.21 -15.62 -2.28
CA TYR A 265 -0.67 -15.97 -3.40
C TYR A 265 -0.47 -14.92 -4.51
N PRO A 266 0.66 -14.97 -5.25
CA PRO A 266 1.14 -13.87 -6.06
C PRO A 266 0.24 -13.54 -7.26
N GLU A 267 -0.40 -14.53 -7.88
CA GLU A 267 -1.38 -14.30 -8.96
C GLU A 267 -2.62 -13.53 -8.47
N GLN A 268 -2.90 -13.59 -7.18
CA GLN A 268 -3.98 -12.85 -6.52
C GLN A 268 -3.45 -11.59 -5.84
N GLU A 269 -2.15 -11.33 -5.81
CA GLU A 269 -1.56 -10.20 -5.06
C GLU A 269 -1.98 -10.20 -3.57
N VAL A 270 -2.05 -11.39 -2.95
CA VAL A 270 -2.38 -11.56 -1.54
C VAL A 270 -1.19 -12.14 -0.80
N TYR A 271 -0.78 -11.49 0.29
CA TYR A 271 0.39 -11.88 1.06
C TYR A 271 0.06 -11.85 2.56
N HIS A 272 0.47 -12.88 3.28
CA HIS A 272 0.47 -12.89 4.74
C HIS A 272 1.89 -13.06 5.28
N ILE A 273 2.23 -12.28 6.30
CA ILE A 273 3.50 -12.36 7.00
C ILE A 273 3.27 -12.75 8.45
N ARG A 274 3.84 -13.88 8.85
CA ARG A 274 3.96 -14.26 10.25
C ARG A 274 5.29 -13.78 10.81
N GLY A 275 5.23 -12.99 11.88
CA GLY A 275 6.39 -12.63 12.69
C GLY A 275 6.26 -13.05 14.15
N ASN A 276 7.13 -12.50 14.99
CA ASN A 276 7.17 -12.70 16.43
C ASN A 276 7.38 -11.36 17.20
N ALA A 277 6.85 -10.27 16.67
CA ALA A 277 7.06 -8.92 17.18
C ALA A 277 6.02 -8.46 18.23
N PHE A 278 5.41 -9.39 18.98
CA PHE A 278 4.29 -9.11 19.90
C PHE A 278 3.15 -8.35 19.20
N HIS A 279 2.49 -7.40 19.86
CA HIS A 279 1.48 -6.55 19.23
C HIS A 279 2.13 -5.36 18.50
N GLY A 280 3.01 -5.65 17.55
CA GLY A 280 3.77 -4.65 16.79
C GLY A 280 4.44 -5.23 15.55
N ALA A 281 5.45 -4.53 15.03
CA ALA A 281 6.21 -4.97 13.86
C ALA A 281 7.72 -4.81 14.09
N ASN A 282 8.50 -5.76 13.58
CA ASN A 282 9.96 -5.70 13.52
C ASN A 282 10.46 -5.16 12.16
N GLU A 283 11.77 -4.95 12.04
CA GLU A 283 12.39 -4.38 10.84
C GLU A 283 12.10 -5.19 9.56
N SER A 284 12.18 -6.52 9.58
CA SER A 284 11.83 -7.35 8.41
C SER A 284 10.38 -7.17 7.96
N GLN A 285 9.45 -6.99 8.91
CA GLN A 285 8.05 -6.74 8.59
C GLN A 285 7.85 -5.35 7.99
N LEU A 286 8.53 -4.33 8.52
CA LEU A 286 8.49 -2.97 7.99
C LEU A 286 9.15 -2.86 6.61
N ASP A 287 10.24 -3.60 6.37
CA ASP A 287 10.89 -3.71 5.06
C ASP A 287 9.96 -4.38 4.03
N TYR A 288 9.17 -5.37 4.46
CA TYR A 288 8.16 -5.98 3.61
C TYR A 288 7.03 -4.99 3.29
N VAL A 289 6.54 -4.25 4.28
CA VAL A 289 5.55 -3.17 4.07
C VAL A 289 6.09 -2.14 3.07
N LYS A 290 7.33 -1.69 3.25
CA LYS A 290 8.00 -0.76 2.33
C LYS A 290 8.03 -1.32 0.92
N THR A 291 8.49 -2.55 0.74
CA THR A 291 8.56 -3.21 -0.57
C THR A 291 7.18 -3.38 -1.20
N PHE A 292 6.18 -3.72 -0.38
CA PHE A 292 4.80 -3.89 -0.82
C PHE A 292 4.12 -2.56 -1.16
N LEU A 293 4.53 -1.43 -0.58
CA LEU A 293 3.91 -0.14 -0.81
C LEU A 293 4.70 0.79 -1.72
N GLU A 294 6.02 0.72 -1.81
CA GLU A 294 6.83 1.65 -2.62
C GLU A 294 6.95 1.19 -4.08
N ASP A 295 6.47 2.03 -4.99
CA ASP A 295 6.61 1.81 -6.45
C ASP A 295 6.72 3.14 -7.23
N CYS A 296 7.16 4.20 -6.54
CA CYS A 296 7.36 5.50 -7.16
C CYS A 296 8.44 5.42 -8.24
N THR A 297 8.18 6.09 -9.35
CA THR A 297 9.16 6.31 -10.42
C THR A 297 9.37 7.80 -10.51
N PHE A 298 10.60 8.28 -10.31
CA PHE A 298 10.90 9.70 -10.41
C PHE A 298 11.38 10.02 -11.83
N PRO A 299 10.96 11.17 -12.39
CA PRO A 299 11.55 11.67 -13.63
C PRO A 299 13.06 11.80 -13.43
N LEU A 300 13.84 11.11 -14.26
CA LEU A 300 15.30 11.22 -14.19
C LEU A 300 15.72 12.60 -14.65
N SER A 301 16.44 13.34 -13.81
CA SER A 301 17.18 14.51 -14.28
C SER A 301 18.43 14.06 -15.07
N SER A 302 18.92 14.94 -15.94
CA SER A 302 20.21 14.74 -16.62
C SER A 302 21.40 14.65 -15.65
N GLU A 303 21.24 15.10 -14.39
CA GLU A 303 22.24 14.94 -13.32
C GLU A 303 22.12 13.58 -12.60
N ASP A 304 20.92 13.02 -12.47
CA ASP A 304 20.68 11.69 -11.85
C ASP A 304 21.27 10.54 -12.67
N LEU A 305 21.33 10.71 -13.99
CA LEU A 305 22.01 9.81 -14.92
C LEU A 305 23.52 9.69 -14.62
N VAL A 306 24.11 10.69 -13.97
CA VAL A 306 25.54 10.70 -13.62
C VAL A 306 25.77 10.06 -12.23
N ASN A 307 24.73 9.84 -11.43
CA ASN A 307 24.85 9.23 -10.10
C ASN A 307 24.97 7.69 -10.20
N PRO A 308 26.12 7.09 -9.83
CA PRO A 308 26.35 5.66 -9.91
C PRO A 308 25.51 4.83 -8.92
N GLU A 309 24.64 5.41 -8.09
CA GLU A 309 23.72 4.69 -7.19
C GLU A 309 22.25 4.70 -7.63
N ALA A 310 21.87 5.51 -8.64
CA ALA A 310 20.48 5.76 -9.00
C ALA A 310 19.75 4.55 -9.62
N ILE A 311 20.43 3.81 -10.51
CA ILE A 311 19.88 2.61 -11.15
C ILE A 311 20.29 1.37 -10.36
N GLN A 312 19.38 0.70 -9.68
CA GLN A 312 19.69 -0.50 -8.91
C GLN A 312 19.19 -1.76 -9.62
N LEU A 313 19.94 -2.85 -9.46
CA LEU A 313 19.53 -4.16 -9.90
C LEU A 313 18.96 -4.92 -8.71
N ILE A 314 17.71 -5.34 -8.82
CA ILE A 314 17.05 -6.22 -7.87
C ILE A 314 16.94 -7.59 -8.53
N ALA A 315 17.77 -8.54 -8.08
CA ALA A 315 17.73 -9.91 -8.58
C ALA A 315 16.51 -10.64 -8.01
N ASN A 316 15.80 -11.40 -8.85
CA ASN A 316 14.79 -12.32 -8.35
C ASN A 316 15.50 -13.56 -7.76
N ALA A 317 15.22 -13.88 -6.50
CA ALA A 317 15.89 -14.97 -5.81
C ALA A 317 15.47 -16.38 -6.28
N GLN A 318 14.34 -16.50 -6.99
CA GLN A 318 13.72 -17.77 -7.36
C GLN A 318 13.66 -18.01 -8.88
N THR A 319 14.09 -17.05 -9.70
CA THR A 319 14.01 -17.16 -11.17
C THR A 319 15.22 -16.50 -11.82
N SER A 320 15.53 -16.88 -13.07
CA SER A 320 16.53 -16.22 -13.93
C SER A 320 16.04 -14.86 -14.44
N SER A 321 15.68 -13.98 -13.52
CA SER A 321 15.21 -12.63 -13.82
C SER A 321 15.77 -11.59 -12.85
N PHE A 322 15.75 -10.34 -13.29
CA PHE A 322 16.06 -9.18 -12.47
C PHE A 322 15.16 -8.01 -12.84
N ARG A 323 15.10 -7.00 -11.97
CA ARG A 323 14.43 -5.73 -12.22
C ARG A 323 15.44 -4.61 -12.07
N LEU A 324 15.35 -3.61 -12.94
CA LEU A 324 16.09 -2.36 -12.81
C LEU A 324 15.17 -1.27 -12.26
N THR A 325 15.60 -0.62 -11.18
CA THR A 325 14.92 0.58 -10.65
C THR A 325 15.39 1.82 -11.39
N ASN A 326 14.51 2.83 -11.50
CA ASN A 326 14.83 4.12 -12.09
C ASN A 326 15.46 4.02 -13.49
N LEU A 327 15.00 3.06 -14.31
CA LEU A 327 15.50 2.88 -15.67
C LEU A 327 14.92 4.00 -16.57
N PRO A 328 15.75 4.80 -17.26
CA PRO A 328 15.26 5.84 -18.17
C PRO A 328 14.37 5.26 -19.28
N GLU A 329 13.35 5.99 -19.70
CA GLU A 329 12.45 5.55 -20.78
C GLU A 329 13.21 5.30 -22.10
N GLN A 330 14.23 6.11 -22.37
CA GLN A 330 15.10 6.00 -23.55
C GLN A 330 16.26 5.00 -23.36
N ALA A 331 16.32 4.29 -22.23
CA ALA A 331 17.43 3.41 -21.95
C ALA A 331 17.33 2.08 -22.69
N GLU A 332 18.46 1.67 -23.24
CA GLU A 332 18.67 0.35 -23.81
C GLU A 332 19.44 -0.51 -22.80
N VAL A 333 19.01 -1.76 -22.63
CA VAL A 333 19.61 -2.70 -21.67
C VAL A 333 20.20 -3.86 -22.44
N TYR A 334 21.46 -4.14 -22.17
CA TYR A 334 22.19 -5.31 -22.71
C TYR A 334 22.72 -6.13 -21.54
N VAL A 335 22.88 -7.43 -21.77
CA VAL A 335 23.59 -8.30 -20.83
C VAL A 335 24.77 -8.93 -21.55
N VAL A 336 25.92 -8.92 -20.90
CA VAL A 336 27.14 -9.57 -21.39
C VAL A 336 27.69 -10.55 -20.38
N ASN A 337 28.28 -11.64 -20.85
CA ASN A 337 28.99 -12.60 -20.00
C ASN A 337 30.38 -12.07 -19.58
N THR A 338 31.11 -12.85 -18.78
CA THR A 338 32.47 -12.49 -18.31
C THR A 338 33.52 -12.37 -19.43
N LEU A 339 33.22 -12.83 -20.64
CA LEU A 339 34.04 -12.68 -21.84
C LEU A 339 33.62 -11.50 -22.71
N GLY A 340 32.60 -10.73 -22.30
CA GLY A 340 32.07 -9.58 -23.05
C GLY A 340 31.17 -9.96 -24.22
N GLN A 341 30.69 -11.21 -24.29
CA GLN A 341 29.76 -11.66 -25.33
C GLN A 341 28.33 -11.33 -24.93
N SER A 342 27.53 -10.84 -25.87
CA SER A 342 26.12 -10.49 -25.64
C SER A 342 25.27 -11.73 -25.39
N CYS A 343 24.39 -11.61 -24.40
CA CYS A 343 23.40 -12.61 -23.99
C CYS A 343 22.01 -12.23 -24.47
N THR A 344 21.13 -13.22 -24.64
CA THR A 344 19.73 -12.99 -25.00
C THR A 344 18.91 -12.65 -23.75
N ILE A 345 18.12 -11.58 -23.82
CA ILE A 345 17.22 -11.16 -22.74
C ILE A 345 15.83 -10.83 -23.28
N HIS A 346 14.82 -11.00 -22.43
CA HIS A 346 13.44 -10.61 -22.68
C HIS A 346 13.01 -9.54 -21.70
N LYS A 347 12.55 -8.38 -22.20
CA LYS A 347 11.98 -7.32 -21.38
C LYS A 347 10.52 -7.64 -21.07
N ASN A 348 10.19 -7.66 -19.79
CA ASN A 348 8.85 -7.84 -19.24
C ASN A 348 8.28 -6.50 -18.75
N GLN A 349 7.10 -6.53 -18.10
CA GLN A 349 6.52 -5.33 -17.49
C GLN A 349 7.39 -4.78 -16.33
N TYR A 350 7.22 -3.50 -16.02
CA TYR A 350 7.85 -2.83 -14.86
C TYR A 350 9.40 -2.88 -14.83
N SER A 351 10.04 -2.80 -16.00
CA SER A 351 11.51 -2.86 -16.15
C SER A 351 12.13 -4.13 -15.58
N SER A 352 11.38 -5.24 -15.65
CA SER A 352 11.87 -6.59 -15.39
C SER A 352 12.45 -7.22 -16.66
N PHE A 353 13.49 -8.02 -16.51
CA PHE A 353 14.19 -8.73 -17.58
C PHE A 353 14.41 -10.18 -17.21
N THR A 354 14.12 -11.09 -18.13
CA THR A 354 14.46 -12.52 -18.03
C THR A 354 15.69 -12.79 -18.88
N ILE A 355 16.63 -13.59 -18.36
CA ILE A 355 17.81 -14.04 -19.09
C ILE A 355 17.66 -15.52 -19.47
N GLU A 356 18.04 -15.89 -20.70
CA GLU A 356 18.04 -17.29 -21.17
C GLU A 356 19.43 -17.92 -21.10
N GLU A 357 20.17 -17.67 -20.02
CA GLU A 357 21.55 -18.11 -19.86
C GLU A 357 21.68 -19.05 -18.65
N PRO A 358 22.72 -19.90 -18.59
CA PRO A 358 22.99 -20.74 -17.43
C PRO A 358 23.26 -19.94 -16.13
N ALA A 359 23.33 -20.64 -14.99
CA ALA A 359 23.78 -20.03 -13.75
C ALA A 359 25.21 -19.49 -13.89
N GLY A 360 25.44 -18.25 -13.44
CA GLY A 360 26.72 -17.57 -13.66
C GLY A 360 26.70 -16.09 -13.33
N ILE A 361 27.87 -15.46 -13.47
CA ILE A 361 28.02 -14.01 -13.32
C ILE A 361 27.93 -13.36 -14.70
N TYR A 362 27.07 -12.35 -14.79
CA TYR A 362 26.82 -11.53 -15.96
C TYR A 362 26.94 -10.05 -15.59
N TYR A 363 27.03 -9.21 -16.62
CA TYR A 363 27.07 -7.76 -16.46
C TYR A 363 25.94 -7.13 -17.27
N VAL A 364 25.05 -6.44 -16.57
CA VAL A 364 23.96 -5.68 -17.17
C VAL A 364 24.48 -4.29 -17.52
N GLN A 365 24.46 -3.95 -18.80
CA GLN A 365 24.86 -2.66 -19.35
C GLN A 365 23.61 -1.84 -19.65
N VAL A 366 23.56 -0.62 -19.12
CA VAL A 366 22.50 0.36 -19.40
C VAL A 366 23.09 1.46 -20.26
N LEU A 367 22.49 1.73 -21.42
CA LEU A 367 22.90 2.76 -22.35
C LEU A 367 21.77 3.77 -22.53
N VAL A 368 22.11 5.04 -22.76
CA VAL A 368 21.17 6.10 -23.14
C VAL A 368 21.79 6.85 -24.31
N ASN A 369 21.07 6.97 -25.43
CA ASN A 369 21.59 7.61 -26.65
C ASN A 369 22.94 7.04 -27.13
N ASN A 370 23.12 5.71 -27.01
CA ASN A 370 24.35 4.95 -27.28
C ASN A 370 25.55 5.20 -26.34
N ASP A 371 25.40 6.05 -25.33
CA ASP A 371 26.43 6.23 -24.31
C ASP A 371 26.23 5.24 -23.16
N LEU A 372 27.30 4.56 -22.76
CA LEU A 372 27.28 3.64 -21.62
C LEU A 372 27.08 4.42 -20.32
N LEU A 373 25.91 4.22 -19.72
CA LEU A 373 25.50 4.88 -18.50
C LEU A 373 25.97 4.11 -17.26
N LYS A 374 25.74 2.79 -17.23
CA LYS A 374 26.04 1.96 -16.06
C LYS A 374 26.33 0.51 -16.42
N ILE A 375 27.18 -0.13 -15.61
CA ILE A 375 27.38 -1.58 -15.60
C ILE A 375 27.05 -2.11 -14.21
N LEU A 376 26.16 -3.09 -14.13
CA LEU A 376 25.71 -3.73 -12.87
C LEU A 376 26.05 -5.22 -12.91
N PRO A 377 26.71 -5.79 -11.88
CA PRO A 377 26.91 -7.22 -11.79
C PRO A 377 25.57 -7.92 -11.51
N TYR A 378 25.31 -9.03 -12.18
CA TYR A 378 24.15 -9.88 -11.97
C TYR A 378 24.60 -11.33 -11.81
N TYR A 379 24.13 -11.98 -10.76
CA TYR A 379 24.35 -13.41 -10.57
C TYR A 379 23.05 -14.15 -10.90
N ASN A 380 23.06 -14.84 -12.04
CA ASN A 380 21.94 -15.68 -12.45
C ASN A 380 21.99 -17.00 -11.66
N LYS A 381 20.89 -17.32 -10.98
CA LYS A 381 20.70 -18.59 -10.27
C LYS A 381 19.82 -19.49 -11.14
N GLU A 382 20.18 -20.76 -11.21
CA GLU A 382 19.44 -21.82 -11.94
C GLU A 382 17.99 -21.91 -11.49
#